data_AF-A0A7S2SLF1-F1
#
_entry.id   AF-A0A7S2SLF1-F1
#
_cell.length_a   1.000
_cell.length_b   1.000
_cell.length_c   1.000
_cell.angle_alpha   90.00
_cell.angle_beta   90.00
_cell.angle_gamma   90.00
#
_symmetry.space_group_name_H-M   'P 1'
#
loop_
_entity.id
_entity.type
_entity.pdbx_description
1 polymer ?
#
loop_
_entity_poly.entity_id
_entity_poly.type
_entity_poly.pdbx_seq_one_letter_code
_entity_poly.pdbx_strand_id
1 'polypeptide(L)'
;RCCDTGGGAFQVALPVGSRARNSSGNHAVSYMGIIRIGDKHRRIDMKAYPVELHAFALLYFTGGTHFNRGMRLVARRRGLSLSDLGLRSCVKDGNGEKVKGANIAPCWTEHDVFALLDLEYRPPTQRQNAADVRSLC
;
A
#
# COMPACT_ATOMS: atom_id res chain seq x y z
N ARG A 1 -11.19 31.97 -22.10
CA ARG A 1 -12.63 31.84 -22.38
C ARG A 1 -12.82 30.56 -23.17
N CYS A 2 -13.58 29.63 -22.62
CA CYS A 2 -14.51 28.72 -23.29
C CYS A 2 -15.28 28.06 -22.14
N CYS A 3 -16.55 28.42 -22.05
CA CYS A 3 -17.57 27.72 -21.30
C CYS A 3 -18.06 26.58 -22.22
N ASP A 4 -18.36 25.40 -21.67
CA ASP A 4 -19.66 24.75 -21.89
C ASP A 4 -19.76 23.39 -21.19
N THR A 5 -20.99 23.17 -20.75
CA THR A 5 -21.57 22.07 -19.99
C THR A 5 -21.66 20.76 -20.76
N GLY A 6 -21.39 19.64 -20.09
CA GLY A 6 -21.74 18.31 -20.59
C GLY A 6 -21.29 17.24 -19.61
N GLY A 7 -22.23 16.46 -19.07
CA GLY A 7 -21.99 15.33 -18.18
C GLY A 7 -21.26 14.18 -18.85
N GLY A 8 -20.00 14.41 -19.22
CA GLY A 8 -19.08 13.39 -19.67
C GLY A 8 -18.53 12.66 -18.46
N ALA A 9 -18.73 11.34 -18.41
CA ALA A 9 -17.89 10.47 -17.61
C ALA A 9 -16.43 10.88 -17.89
N PHE A 10 -15.77 11.44 -16.88
CA PHE A 10 -14.36 11.79 -16.95
C PHE A 10 -13.59 10.47 -16.99
N GLN A 11 -13.44 9.90 -18.18
CA GLN A 11 -12.59 8.76 -18.39
C GLN A 11 -11.16 9.26 -18.31
N VAL A 12 -10.63 9.28 -17.09
CA VAL A 12 -9.22 9.55 -16.85
C VAL A 12 -8.46 8.35 -17.40
N ALA A 13 -8.05 8.42 -18.66
CA ALA A 13 -7.01 7.55 -19.19
C ALA A 13 -5.75 7.86 -18.39
N LEU A 14 -5.50 7.05 -17.35
CA LEU A 14 -4.28 7.18 -16.55
C LEU A 14 -3.11 6.94 -17.50
N PRO A 15 -2.26 7.95 -17.80
CA PRO A 15 -1.02 7.70 -18.52
C PRO A 15 -0.27 6.64 -17.73
N VAL A 16 0.25 5.63 -18.43
CA VAL A 16 0.83 4.42 -17.86
C VAL A 16 1.91 4.80 -16.83
N GLY A 17 1.50 4.96 -15.58
CA GLY A 17 2.37 5.35 -14.49
C GLY A 17 3.39 4.26 -14.22
N SER A 18 4.51 4.64 -13.61
CA SER A 18 5.63 3.79 -13.23
C SER A 18 5.15 2.42 -12.71
N ARG A 19 5.30 1.39 -13.56
CA ARG A 19 4.91 0.00 -13.27
C ARG A 19 5.73 -0.52 -12.10
N ALA A 20 5.11 -0.70 -10.94
CA ALA A 20 5.64 -1.58 -9.91
C ALA A 20 5.40 -3.03 -10.38
N ARG A 21 6.39 -3.62 -11.05
CA ARG A 21 6.34 -5.03 -11.49
C ARG A 21 6.44 -5.96 -10.29
N ASN A 22 5.49 -6.88 -10.16
CA ASN A 22 5.72 -8.12 -9.44
C ASN A 22 6.04 -9.24 -10.44
N SER A 23 6.68 -10.29 -9.96
CA SER A 23 7.04 -11.49 -10.72
C SER A 23 5.82 -12.37 -11.07
N SER A 24 4.60 -11.96 -10.67
CA SER A 24 3.38 -12.75 -10.70
C SER A 24 2.18 -12.04 -11.37
N GLY A 25 2.41 -11.00 -12.17
CA GLY A 25 1.39 -10.37 -13.04
C GLY A 25 0.35 -9.46 -12.35
N ASN A 26 0.34 -9.36 -11.02
CA ASN A 26 -0.55 -8.44 -10.29
C ASN A 26 0.01 -7.00 -10.28
N HIS A 27 -0.38 -6.21 -11.29
CA HIS A 27 0.13 -4.85 -11.46
C HIS A 27 -0.73 -3.81 -10.74
N ALA A 28 -0.13 -3.03 -9.83
CA ALA A 28 -0.74 -1.79 -9.37
C ALA A 28 -0.34 -0.63 -10.28
N VAL A 29 -1.32 0.20 -10.65
CA VAL A 29 -1.11 1.39 -11.48
C VAL A 29 -1.25 2.61 -10.60
N SER A 30 -0.30 3.54 -10.71
CA SER A 30 -0.26 4.75 -9.89
C SER A 30 -0.34 5.99 -10.76
N TYR A 31 -1.07 7.00 -10.29
CA TYR A 31 -1.17 8.32 -10.87
C TYR A 31 -0.97 9.36 -9.77
N MET A 32 0.02 10.23 -9.96
CA MET A 32 0.33 11.32 -9.03
C MET A 32 0.21 12.63 -9.79
N GLY A 33 -0.68 13.51 -9.36
CA GLY A 33 -1.00 14.72 -10.09
C GLY A 33 -1.44 15.87 -9.19
N ILE A 34 -1.88 16.96 -9.83
CA ILE A 34 -2.44 18.13 -9.17
C ILE A 34 -3.85 18.33 -9.71
N ILE A 35 -4.82 18.46 -8.81
CA ILE A 35 -6.19 18.83 -9.11
C ILE A 35 -6.45 20.25 -8.62
N ARG A 36 -7.37 20.95 -9.28
CA ARG A 36 -7.81 22.28 -8.87
C ARG A 36 -9.25 22.21 -8.38
N ILE A 37 -9.50 22.68 -7.16
CA ILE A 37 -10.84 22.79 -6.57
C ILE A 37 -11.06 24.28 -6.24
N GLY A 38 -11.93 24.94 -7.01
CA GLY A 38 -12.04 26.41 -7.01
C GLY A 38 -10.72 27.05 -7.43
N ASP A 39 -10.17 27.94 -6.59
CA ASP A 39 -8.88 28.60 -6.83
C ASP A 39 -7.69 27.89 -6.17
N LYS A 40 -7.92 26.76 -5.48
CA LYS A 40 -6.87 26.05 -4.74
C LYS A 40 -6.40 24.82 -5.52
N HIS A 41 -5.09 24.71 -5.69
CA HIS A 41 -4.44 23.51 -6.20
C HIS A 41 -4.19 22.53 -5.04
N ARG A 42 -4.46 21.24 -5.26
CA ARG A 42 -4.23 20.16 -4.31
C ARG A 42 -3.55 19.00 -5.02
N ARG A 43 -2.65 18.33 -4.32
CA ARG A 43 -2.04 17.07 -4.79
C ARG A 43 -3.07 15.95 -4.71
N ILE A 44 -3.15 15.14 -5.77
CA ILE A 44 -3.93 13.90 -5.78
C ILE A 44 -2.99 12.73 -6.05
N ASP A 45 -3.18 11.66 -5.29
CA ASP A 45 -2.52 10.37 -5.49
C ASP A 45 -3.61 9.32 -5.70
N MET A 46 -3.67 8.74 -6.89
CA MET A 46 -4.59 7.65 -7.22
C MET A 46 -3.78 6.40 -7.48
N LYS A 47 -4.19 5.28 -6.88
CA LYS A 47 -3.60 3.99 -7.16
C LYS A 47 -4.70 2.94 -7.36
N ALA A 48 -4.61 2.22 -8.48
CA ALA A 48 -5.49 1.11 -8.80
C ALA A 48 -4.78 -0.21 -8.46
N TYR A 49 -5.50 -1.10 -7.76
CA TYR A 49 -5.00 -2.41 -7.35
C TYR A 49 -5.97 -3.50 -7.81
N PRO A 50 -5.46 -4.70 -8.13
CA PRO A 50 -6.25 -5.93 -8.17
C PRO A 50 -6.96 -6.18 -6.84
N VAL A 51 -8.14 -6.83 -6.88
CA VAL A 51 -9.00 -7.04 -5.71
C VAL A 51 -8.29 -7.87 -4.63
N GLU A 52 -7.41 -8.78 -5.02
CA GLU A 52 -6.66 -9.64 -4.10
C GLU A 52 -5.62 -8.88 -3.28
N LEU A 53 -5.28 -7.65 -3.67
CA LEU A 53 -4.36 -6.77 -2.95
C LEU A 53 -5.10 -5.75 -2.06
N HIS A 54 -6.43 -5.81 -1.99
CA HIS A 54 -7.23 -4.82 -1.29
C HIS A 54 -6.80 -4.64 0.17
N ALA A 55 -6.57 -5.73 0.91
CA ALA A 55 -6.14 -5.68 2.30
C ALA A 55 -4.80 -4.94 2.49
N PHE A 56 -3.81 -5.26 1.65
CA PHE A 56 -2.48 -4.65 1.74
C PHE A 56 -2.48 -3.17 1.31
N ALA A 57 -3.25 -2.85 0.26
CA ALA A 57 -3.43 -1.48 -0.20
C ALA A 57 -4.15 -0.63 0.86
N LEU A 58 -5.23 -1.16 1.45
CA LEU A 58 -5.98 -0.48 2.50
C LEU A 58 -5.09 -0.18 3.71
N LEU A 59 -4.31 -1.16 4.17
CA LEU A 59 -3.36 -0.96 5.27
C LEU A 59 -2.32 0.12 4.94
N TYR A 60 -1.80 0.13 3.71
CA TYR A 60 -0.83 1.12 3.26
C TYR A 60 -1.38 2.56 3.31
N PHE A 61 -2.64 2.76 2.90
CA PHE A 61 -3.25 4.09 2.84
C PHE A 61 -3.87 4.56 4.16
N THR A 62 -4.39 3.64 4.97
CA THR A 62 -5.06 3.99 6.24
C THR A 62 -4.09 4.21 7.40
N GLY A 63 -2.91 3.59 7.35
CA GLY A 63 -1.89 3.73 8.41
C GLY A 63 -1.14 5.07 8.36
N GLY A 64 -0.72 5.55 9.53
CA GLY A 64 0.23 6.66 9.62
C GLY A 64 1.64 6.25 9.16
N THR A 65 2.46 7.22 8.75
CA THR A 65 3.85 6.98 8.30
C THR A 65 4.66 6.15 9.31
N HIS A 66 4.49 6.42 10.61
CA HIS A 66 5.19 5.70 11.67
C HIS A 66 4.66 4.29 11.90
N PHE A 67 3.33 4.11 11.88
CA PHE A 67 2.69 2.80 12.02
C PHE A 67 3.11 1.86 10.87
N ASN A 68 3.04 2.34 9.62
CA ASN A 68 3.48 1.60 8.44
C ASN A 68 4.98 1.25 8.50
N ARG A 69 5.81 2.14 9.06
CA ARG A 69 7.24 1.86 9.28
C ARG A 69 7.44 0.80 10.36
N GLY A 70 6.67 0.84 11.45
CA GLY A 70 6.67 -0.15 12.52
C GLY A 70 6.27 -1.54 12.00
N MET A 71 5.15 -1.64 11.30
CA MET A 71 4.68 -2.88 10.67
C MET A 71 5.74 -3.51 9.74
N ARG A 72 6.41 -2.68 8.93
CA ARG A 72 7.51 -3.17 8.07
C ARG A 72 8.73 -3.64 8.86
N LEU A 73 9.04 -3.01 10.00
CA LEU A 73 10.13 -3.45 10.86
C LEU A 73 9.80 -4.80 11.49
N VAL A 74 8.58 -4.97 11.98
CA VAL A 74 8.07 -6.24 12.53
C VAL A 74 8.13 -7.35 11.48
N ALA A 75 7.64 -7.09 10.27
CA ALA A 75 7.75 -8.03 9.16
C ALA A 75 9.21 -8.43 8.89
N ARG A 76 10.13 -7.47 8.87
CA ARG A 76 11.57 -7.72 8.65
C ARG A 76 12.21 -8.58 9.74
N ARG A 77 11.82 -8.38 11.01
CA ARG A 77 12.30 -9.22 12.13
C ARG A 77 11.90 -10.69 11.94
N ARG A 78 10.74 -10.93 11.29
CA ARG A 78 10.26 -12.28 10.95
C ARG A 78 10.77 -12.81 9.60
N GLY A 79 11.77 -12.15 8.99
CA GLY A 79 12.29 -12.56 7.68
C GLY A 79 11.33 -12.28 6.52
N LEU A 80 10.39 -11.35 6.69
CA LEU A 80 9.38 -10.99 5.71
C LEU A 80 9.54 -9.54 5.22
N SER A 81 8.91 -9.23 4.09
CA SER A 81 8.88 -7.90 3.47
C SER A 81 7.44 -7.51 3.20
N LEU A 82 6.92 -6.56 3.99
CA LEU A 82 5.58 -6.01 3.83
C LEU A 82 5.59 -4.83 2.86
N SER A 83 4.67 -4.86 1.89
CA SER A 83 4.41 -3.80 0.90
C SER A 83 2.92 -3.67 0.63
N ASP A 84 2.51 -2.64 -0.10
CA ASP A 84 1.16 -2.49 -0.67
C ASP A 84 0.81 -3.59 -1.68
N LEU A 85 1.80 -4.35 -2.16
CA LEU A 85 1.62 -5.47 -3.10
C LEU A 85 1.65 -6.85 -2.44
N GLY A 86 1.65 -6.89 -1.10
CA GLY A 86 1.65 -8.12 -0.33
C GLY A 86 2.80 -8.24 0.66
N LEU A 87 2.77 -9.37 1.37
CA LEU A 87 3.78 -9.82 2.30
C LEU A 87 4.60 -10.94 1.65
N ARG A 88 5.90 -10.72 1.50
CA ARG A 88 6.83 -11.63 0.80
C ARG A 88 7.88 -12.16 1.75
N SER A 89 8.40 -13.35 1.48
CA SER A 89 9.63 -13.78 2.16
C SER A 89 10.81 -12.89 1.76
N CYS A 90 11.67 -12.60 2.72
CA CYS A 90 12.90 -11.84 2.55
C CYS A 90 14.06 -12.74 2.96
N VAL A 91 14.60 -13.48 1.99
CA VAL A 91 15.72 -14.40 2.21
C VAL A 91 17.01 -13.68 1.82
N LYS A 92 18.11 -13.95 2.52
CA LYS A 92 19.44 -13.54 2.06
C LYS A 92 19.96 -14.62 1.12
N ASP A 93 20.38 -14.25 -0.07
CA ASP A 93 21.06 -15.16 -0.99
C ASP A 93 22.45 -15.53 -0.44
N GLY A 94 23.12 -16.50 -1.07
CA GLY A 94 24.48 -16.95 -0.71
C GLY A 94 25.52 -15.81 -0.69
N ASN A 95 25.25 -14.71 -1.39
CA ASN A 95 26.08 -13.50 -1.42
C ASN A 95 25.67 -12.44 -0.37
N GLY A 96 24.71 -12.75 0.51
CA GLY A 96 24.21 -11.83 1.53
C GLY A 96 23.21 -10.78 1.03
N GLU A 97 22.88 -10.78 -0.26
CA GLU A 97 21.89 -9.87 -0.85
C GLU A 97 20.46 -10.27 -0.50
N LYS A 98 19.58 -9.29 -0.29
CA LYS A 98 18.17 -9.54 0.06
C LYS A 98 17.36 -9.84 -1.19
N VAL A 99 16.93 -11.09 -1.34
CA VAL A 99 16.04 -11.51 -2.41
C VAL A 99 14.60 -11.57 -1.88
N LYS A 100 13.69 -10.89 -2.58
CA LYS A 100 12.26 -10.97 -2.30
C LYS A 100 11.69 -12.22 -2.96
N GLY A 101 11.17 -13.13 -2.17
CA GLY A 101 10.52 -14.33 -2.67
C GLY A 101 9.06 -14.10 -3.09
N ALA A 102 8.34 -15.21 -3.18
CA ALA A 102 6.91 -15.23 -3.46
C ALA A 102 6.10 -14.54 -2.35
N ASN A 103 4.87 -14.13 -2.69
CA ASN A 103 3.89 -13.74 -1.67
C ASN A 103 3.60 -14.95 -0.78
N ILE A 104 3.55 -14.73 0.54
CA ILE A 104 3.42 -15.80 1.53
C ILE A 104 2.02 -16.37 1.53
N ALA A 105 1.01 -15.51 1.48
CA ALA A 105 -0.39 -15.89 1.44
C ALA A 105 -1.24 -14.76 0.84
N PRO A 106 -2.38 -15.08 0.21
CA PRO A 106 -3.41 -14.09 -0.07
C PRO A 106 -4.04 -13.60 1.24
N CYS A 107 -4.38 -12.30 1.29
CA CYS A 107 -5.11 -11.70 2.41
C CYS A 107 -6.30 -10.92 1.87
N TRP A 108 -7.48 -11.19 2.42
CA TRP A 108 -8.71 -10.54 1.98
C TRP A 108 -9.09 -9.38 2.90
N THR A 109 -8.69 -9.46 4.17
CA THR A 109 -8.94 -8.43 5.18
C THR A 109 -7.64 -7.93 5.80
N GLU A 110 -7.67 -6.73 6.41
CA GLU A 110 -6.54 -6.25 7.20
C GLU A 110 -6.22 -7.20 8.36
N HIS A 111 -7.24 -7.81 8.98
CA HIS A 111 -7.06 -8.76 10.10
C HIS A 111 -6.16 -9.92 9.70
N ASP A 112 -6.29 -10.43 8.47
CA ASP A 112 -5.42 -11.50 7.96
C ASP A 112 -3.95 -11.05 7.93
N VAL A 113 -3.69 -9.80 7.56
CA VAL A 113 -2.33 -9.23 7.52
C VAL A 113 -1.75 -9.12 8.93
N PHE A 114 -2.56 -8.69 9.91
CA PHE A 114 -2.16 -8.64 11.32
C PHE A 114 -1.90 -10.05 11.87
N ALA A 115 -2.76 -11.03 11.55
CA ALA A 115 -2.60 -12.42 11.97
C ALA A 115 -1.36 -13.09 11.37
N LEU A 116 -1.05 -12.86 10.09
CA LEU A 116 0.20 -13.34 9.46
C LEU A 116 1.45 -12.74 10.10
N LEU A 117 1.32 -11.51 10.58
CA LEU A 117 2.34 -10.84 11.35
C LEU A 117 2.16 -11.08 12.84
N ASP A 118 1.37 -12.05 13.31
CA ASP A 118 1.24 -12.38 14.74
C ASP A 118 1.16 -11.12 15.62
N LEU A 119 0.24 -10.23 15.25
CA LEU A 119 -0.04 -8.94 15.88
C LEU A 119 -1.52 -8.87 16.20
N GLU A 120 -1.86 -8.19 17.29
CA GLU A 120 -3.24 -7.85 17.60
C GLU A 120 -3.77 -6.83 16.58
N TYR A 121 -4.96 -7.07 16.05
CA TYR A 121 -5.59 -6.14 15.11
C TYR A 121 -5.85 -4.78 15.76
N ARG A 122 -5.56 -3.71 15.03
CA ARG A 122 -5.82 -2.34 15.46
C ARG A 122 -6.65 -1.59 14.42
N PRO A 123 -7.78 -0.95 14.80
CA PRO A 123 -8.58 -0.17 13.87
C PRO A 123 -7.84 1.10 13.41
N PRO A 124 -8.22 1.73 12.28
CA PRO A 124 -7.54 2.92 11.76
C PRO A 124 -7.42 4.09 12.75
N THR A 125 -8.37 4.23 13.68
CA THR A 125 -8.36 5.27 14.74
C THR A 125 -7.24 5.06 15.76
N GLN A 126 -6.67 3.86 15.86
CA GLN A 126 -5.57 3.48 16.77
C GLN A 126 -4.27 3.22 16.00
N ARG A 127 -4.00 3.98 14.93
CA ARG A 127 -2.78 3.85 14.10
C ARG A 127 -2.02 5.17 13.95
N GLN A 128 -2.27 6.14 14.83
CA GLN A 128 -1.75 7.51 14.68
C GLN A 128 -0.74 7.93 15.74
N ASN A 129 -0.84 7.37 16.94
CA ASN A 129 -0.06 7.84 18.08
C ASN A 129 1.22 7.02 18.30
N ALA A 130 2.17 7.60 19.01
CA ALA A 130 3.41 6.90 19.39
C ALA A 130 3.15 5.67 20.27
N ALA A 131 2.05 5.67 21.05
CA ALA A 131 1.63 4.50 21.83
C ALA A 131 1.27 3.31 20.91
N ASP A 132 0.55 3.58 19.82
CA ASP A 132 0.13 2.57 18.85
C ASP A 132 1.31 1.96 18.09
N VAL A 133 2.39 2.73 17.90
CA VAL A 133 3.62 2.22 17.29
C VAL A 133 4.41 1.35 18.27
N ARG A 134 4.36 1.68 19.58
CA ARG A 134 5.04 0.90 20.62
C ARG A 134 4.38 -0.45 20.86
N SER A 135 3.07 -0.58 20.69
CA SER A 135 2.38 -1.86 20.83
C SER A 135 2.72 -2.87 19.72
N LEU A 136 3.40 -2.44 18.65
CA LEU A 136 3.90 -3.32 17.61
C LEU A 136 5.27 -3.94 17.93
N CYS A 137 6.00 -3.43 18.93
CA CYS A 137 7.42 -3.70 19.14
C CYS A 137 7.71 -4.80 20.15
#